data_AF-A0A6P0Z8D4-F1
#
_entry.id   AF-A0A6P0Z8D4-F1
#
_cell.length_a   1.000
_cell.length_b   1.000
_cell.length_c   1.000
_cell.angle_alpha   90.00
_cell.angle_beta   90.00
_cell.angle_gamma   90.00
#
_symmetry.space_group_name_H-M   'P 1'
#
loop_
_entity.id
_entity.type
_entity.pdbx_description
1 polymer ?
#
loop_
_entity_poly.entity_id
_entity_poly.type
_entity_poly.pdbx_seq_one_letter_code
_entity_poly.pdbx_strand_id
1 'polypeptide(L)'
;RRSNIEISLQPWRAFQPDGVILFSDILTPLPAMGIPFDIVERKGPIIDPPIRTAEQINELYPLDVEKLPFIRTALKALRQEVGNNAAVLGFVGAPWTLAAYAVEGKSSKSYSIIKGMAFSKPAMLHKLLGKIADAIAVYVRYQIESGAQVIQLFDSWAGQLSPQDYETFALPYQQRVVRQVKETHPDTPLILYISGSAGVLERMALSGVDIVSVDWTVDLAEARRRLGPNMKVQGNMDPVALFGSQEFIRNRILDNIRQAGNRGHIFNLGHGVLPETPEDNVRFFFETAKQADQLLKQSERLLAVPA
;
A
#
# COMPACT_ATOMS: atom_id res chain seq x y z
N ARG A 1 -5.15 13.54 -21.53
CA ARG A 1 -4.73 12.81 -20.30
C ARG A 1 -4.57 11.34 -20.68
N ARG A 2 -3.43 10.69 -20.37
CA ARG A 2 -3.26 9.25 -20.62
C ARG A 2 -4.28 8.47 -19.78
N SER A 3 -4.82 7.36 -20.30
CA SER A 3 -5.75 6.52 -19.53
C SER A 3 -5.03 5.87 -18.34
N ASN A 4 -5.74 5.53 -17.27
CA ASN A 4 -5.16 4.83 -16.12
C ASN A 4 -4.47 3.53 -16.53
N ILE A 5 -4.96 2.86 -17.58
CA ILE A 5 -4.36 1.67 -18.19
C ILE A 5 -2.96 2.00 -18.72
N GLU A 6 -2.85 3.03 -19.55
CA GLU A 6 -1.57 3.43 -20.15
C GLU A 6 -0.54 3.87 -19.11
N ILE A 7 -0.98 4.50 -18.01
CA ILE A 7 -0.08 4.87 -16.91
C ILE A 7 0.40 3.60 -16.18
N SER A 8 -0.50 2.67 -15.89
CA SER A 8 -0.17 1.40 -15.22
C SER A 8 0.80 0.53 -16.05
N LEU A 9 0.69 0.57 -17.38
CA LEU A 9 1.51 -0.25 -18.29
C LEU A 9 2.88 0.37 -18.64
N GLN A 10 3.14 1.62 -18.30
CA GLN A 10 4.45 2.25 -18.58
C GLN A 10 5.61 1.50 -17.89
N PRO A 11 5.59 1.25 -16.57
CA PRO A 11 6.65 0.47 -15.92
C PRO A 11 6.71 -0.97 -16.43
N TRP A 12 5.56 -1.56 -16.76
CA TRP A 12 5.48 -2.88 -17.38
C TRP A 12 6.31 -2.94 -18.66
N ARG A 13 6.04 -2.04 -19.61
CA ARG A 13 6.72 -1.99 -20.91
C ARG A 13 8.21 -1.62 -20.78
N ALA A 14 8.55 -0.76 -19.83
CA ALA A 14 9.93 -0.28 -19.66
C ALA A 14 10.86 -1.27 -18.95
N PHE A 15 10.33 -2.00 -17.94
CA PHE A 15 11.16 -2.76 -17.00
C PHE A 15 10.69 -4.19 -16.72
N GLN A 16 9.48 -4.56 -17.16
CA GLN A 16 8.88 -5.89 -16.96
C GLN A 16 8.91 -6.38 -15.49
N PRO A 17 8.45 -5.59 -14.50
CA PRO A 17 8.36 -6.02 -13.10
C PRO A 17 7.47 -7.25 -12.92
N ASP A 18 7.72 -8.05 -11.87
CA ASP A 18 6.90 -9.23 -11.54
C ASP A 18 5.50 -8.88 -11.02
N GLY A 19 5.26 -7.61 -10.70
CA GLY A 19 3.98 -7.06 -10.28
C GLY A 19 3.67 -5.74 -10.98
N VAL A 20 2.44 -5.59 -11.48
CA VAL A 20 1.93 -4.37 -12.11
C VAL A 20 0.71 -3.89 -11.32
N ILE A 21 0.83 -2.71 -10.71
CA ILE A 21 -0.24 -2.12 -9.90
C ILE A 21 -1.13 -1.21 -10.74
N LEU A 22 -2.44 -1.27 -10.49
CA LEU A 22 -3.40 -0.32 -11.04
C LEU A 22 -3.00 1.12 -10.65
N PHE A 23 -2.99 2.02 -11.62
CA PHE A 23 -2.90 3.46 -11.36
C PHE A 23 -4.30 4.03 -11.07
N SER A 24 -4.50 4.48 -9.83
CA SER A 24 -5.72 5.14 -9.36
C SER A 24 -5.37 6.02 -8.14
N ASP A 25 -6.36 6.68 -7.53
CA ASP A 25 -6.19 7.38 -6.25
C ASP A 25 -6.87 6.58 -5.12
N ILE A 26 -6.30 6.55 -3.91
CA ILE A 26 -6.92 5.84 -2.77
C ILE A 26 -8.30 6.41 -2.40
N LEU A 27 -8.57 7.67 -2.73
CA LEU A 27 -9.82 8.38 -2.45
C LEU A 27 -10.91 8.10 -3.49
N THR A 28 -10.58 7.44 -4.60
CA THR A 28 -11.52 7.07 -5.67
C THR A 28 -12.86 6.47 -5.19
N PRO A 29 -12.92 5.58 -4.17
CA PRO A 29 -14.20 5.05 -3.70
C PRO A 29 -15.05 6.04 -2.89
N LEU A 30 -14.49 7.15 -2.39
CA LEU A 30 -15.20 8.06 -1.48
C LEU A 30 -16.48 8.67 -2.09
N PRO A 31 -16.48 9.19 -3.34
CA PRO A 31 -17.70 9.73 -3.94
C PRO A 31 -18.79 8.68 -4.11
N ALA A 32 -18.41 7.42 -4.34
CA ALA A 32 -19.33 6.30 -4.50
C ALA A 32 -19.97 5.83 -3.17
N MET A 33 -19.57 6.39 -2.03
CA MET A 33 -20.22 6.23 -0.72
C MET A 33 -20.73 7.54 -0.11
N GLY A 34 -20.72 8.63 -0.90
CA GLY A 34 -21.28 9.93 -0.49
C GLY A 34 -20.28 10.95 0.05
N ILE A 35 -18.97 10.75 -0.13
CA ILE A 35 -17.94 11.72 0.25
C ILE A 35 -17.30 12.30 -1.02
N PRO A 36 -17.76 13.45 -1.52
CA PRO A 36 -17.17 14.07 -2.70
C PRO A 36 -15.75 14.56 -2.40
N PHE A 37 -14.88 14.51 -3.41
CA PHE A 37 -13.56 15.13 -3.33
C PHE A 37 -13.13 15.62 -4.71
N ASP A 38 -12.26 16.64 -4.71
CA ASP A 38 -11.63 17.18 -5.90
C ASP A 38 -10.11 17.16 -5.75
N ILE A 39 -9.39 17.00 -6.85
CA ILE A 39 -7.92 17.14 -6.86
C ILE A 39 -7.60 18.54 -7.38
N VAL A 40 -7.13 19.41 -6.48
CA VAL A 40 -6.74 20.78 -6.81
C VAL A 40 -5.25 20.83 -7.12
N GLU A 41 -4.88 21.44 -8.26
CA GLU A 41 -3.49 21.56 -8.69
C GLU A 41 -2.61 22.14 -7.57
N ARG A 42 -1.46 21.52 -7.31
CA ARG A 42 -0.49 21.88 -6.25
C ARG A 42 -0.99 21.78 -4.80
N LYS A 43 -2.30 21.62 -4.56
CA LYS A 43 -2.87 21.41 -3.22
C LYS A 43 -3.20 19.96 -2.91
N GLY A 44 -3.36 19.13 -3.94
CA GLY A 44 -3.75 17.73 -3.81
C GLY A 44 -5.25 17.57 -3.57
N PRO A 45 -5.69 16.45 -2.97
CA PRO A 45 -7.10 16.19 -2.76
C PRO A 45 -7.71 17.10 -1.69
N ILE A 46 -8.91 17.60 -1.98
CA ILE A 46 -9.73 18.45 -1.12
C ILE A 46 -11.10 17.80 -0.98
N ILE A 47 -11.59 17.65 0.25
CA ILE A 47 -12.92 17.17 0.59
C ILE A 47 -13.68 18.36 1.18
N ASP A 48 -14.74 18.77 0.48
CA ASP A 48 -15.60 19.88 0.88
C ASP A 48 -17.08 19.51 0.63
N PRO A 49 -17.94 19.50 1.67
CA PRO A 49 -17.62 19.76 3.07
C PRO A 49 -16.89 18.58 3.74
N PRO A 50 -15.89 18.84 4.61
CA PRO A 50 -15.26 17.78 5.38
C PRO A 50 -16.21 17.28 6.50
N ILE A 51 -16.00 16.04 6.94
CA ILE A 51 -16.85 15.40 7.97
C ILE A 51 -16.55 16.00 9.36
N ARG A 52 -17.57 16.61 9.96
CA ARG A 52 -17.52 17.30 11.27
C ARG A 52 -18.61 16.81 12.23
N THR A 53 -19.72 16.27 11.73
CA THR A 53 -20.89 15.92 12.53
C THR A 53 -21.36 14.48 12.33
N ALA A 54 -22.22 14.01 13.24
CA ALA A 54 -22.79 12.66 13.17
C ALA A 54 -23.80 12.54 12.03
N GLU A 55 -24.49 13.63 11.71
CA GLU A 55 -25.49 13.73 10.63
C GLU A 55 -24.81 13.47 9.27
N GLN A 56 -23.68 14.12 8.98
CA GLN A 56 -22.91 13.86 7.76
C GLN A 56 -22.48 12.38 7.64
N ILE A 57 -22.15 11.73 8.75
CA ILE A 57 -21.81 10.29 8.77
C ILE A 57 -23.04 9.41 8.52
N ASN A 58 -24.22 9.84 8.99
CA ASN A 58 -25.47 9.12 8.81
C ASN A 58 -25.93 9.14 7.35
N GLU A 59 -25.67 10.24 6.64
CA GLU A 59 -26.00 10.44 5.23
C GLU A 59 -25.16 9.58 4.28
N LEU A 60 -24.00 9.07 4.74
CA LEU A 60 -23.17 8.15 3.96
C LEU A 60 -23.94 6.86 3.66
N TYR A 61 -23.87 6.42 2.40
CA TYR A 61 -24.56 5.23 1.91
C TYR A 61 -23.56 4.10 1.57
N PRO A 62 -24.01 2.84 1.45
CA PRO A 62 -23.16 1.74 1.02
C PRO A 62 -22.47 2.04 -0.31
N LEU A 63 -21.22 1.60 -0.46
CA LEU A 63 -20.46 1.85 -1.70
C LEU A 63 -21.18 1.26 -2.92
N ASP A 64 -21.45 2.10 -3.91
CA ASP A 64 -22.01 1.71 -5.19
C ASP A 64 -20.90 1.51 -6.24
N VAL A 65 -20.54 0.25 -6.49
CA VAL A 65 -19.47 -0.12 -7.45
C VAL A 65 -19.84 0.17 -8.91
N GLU A 66 -21.14 0.33 -9.22
CA GLU A 66 -21.60 0.70 -10.57
C GLU A 66 -21.19 2.13 -10.93
N LYS A 67 -20.84 2.96 -9.94
CA LYS A 67 -20.22 4.28 -10.14
C LYS A 67 -18.73 4.21 -10.46
N LEU A 68 -18.12 3.02 -10.41
CA LEU A 68 -16.69 2.78 -10.62
C LEU A 68 -16.40 1.80 -11.77
N PRO A 69 -17.08 1.88 -12.94
CA PRO A 69 -16.92 0.89 -14.02
C PRO A 69 -15.52 0.93 -14.64
N PHE A 70 -14.85 2.09 -14.58
CA PHE A 70 -13.50 2.29 -15.10
C PHE A 70 -12.45 1.43 -14.39
N ILE A 71 -12.67 1.07 -13.11
CA ILE A 71 -11.78 0.17 -12.36
C ILE A 71 -11.83 -1.23 -12.95
N ARG A 72 -13.04 -1.73 -13.24
CA ARG A 72 -13.23 -3.03 -13.88
C ARG A 72 -12.60 -3.07 -15.25
N THR A 73 -12.83 -2.03 -16.06
CA THR A 73 -12.21 -1.90 -17.39
C THR A 73 -10.68 -1.89 -17.30
N ALA A 74 -10.12 -1.14 -16.36
CA ALA A 74 -8.67 -1.04 -16.21
C ALA A 74 -8.03 -2.36 -15.78
N LEU A 75 -8.56 -3.01 -14.73
CA LEU A 75 -8.00 -4.27 -14.23
C LEU A 75 -8.10 -5.41 -15.27
N LYS A 76 -9.20 -5.49 -16.02
CA LYS A 76 -9.34 -6.45 -17.13
C LYS A 76 -8.30 -6.20 -18.23
N ALA A 77 -8.08 -4.94 -18.61
CA ALA A 77 -7.08 -4.59 -19.62
C ALA A 77 -5.66 -4.91 -19.15
N LEU A 78 -5.31 -4.59 -17.89
CA LEU A 78 -4.02 -4.94 -17.31
C LEU A 78 -3.81 -6.44 -17.30
N ARG A 79 -4.84 -7.22 -16.92
CA ARG A 79 -4.79 -8.68 -16.95
C ARG A 79 -4.47 -9.25 -18.32
N GLN A 80 -5.12 -8.71 -19.35
CA GLN A 80 -4.91 -9.15 -20.72
C GLN A 80 -3.51 -8.81 -21.20
N GLU A 81 -3.01 -7.61 -20.92
CA GLU A 81 -1.69 -7.16 -21.39
C GLU A 81 -0.53 -7.92 -20.73
N VAL A 82 -0.57 -8.10 -19.40
CA VAL A 82 0.55 -8.74 -18.68
C VAL A 82 0.52 -10.27 -18.78
N GLY A 83 -0.66 -10.85 -19.06
CA GLY A 83 -0.86 -12.29 -19.09
C GLY A 83 -0.44 -12.97 -17.79
N ASN A 84 0.33 -14.05 -17.90
CA ASN A 84 0.92 -14.77 -16.76
C ASN A 84 2.36 -14.36 -16.45
N ASN A 85 2.88 -13.29 -17.09
CA ASN A 85 4.26 -12.86 -16.91
C ASN A 85 4.44 -11.95 -15.69
N ALA A 86 3.35 -11.40 -15.14
CA ALA A 86 3.35 -10.61 -13.91
C ALA A 86 2.00 -10.69 -13.19
N ALA A 87 2.01 -10.45 -11.88
CA ALA A 87 0.79 -10.30 -11.10
C ALA A 87 0.18 -8.90 -11.30
N VAL A 88 -1.13 -8.81 -11.59
CA VAL A 88 -1.85 -7.52 -11.49
C VAL A 88 -2.27 -7.28 -10.04
N LEU A 89 -1.80 -6.19 -9.48
CA LEU A 89 -2.14 -5.72 -8.14
C LEU A 89 -3.26 -4.68 -8.24
N GLY A 90 -4.33 -4.90 -7.50
CA GLY A 90 -5.24 -3.82 -7.12
C GLY A 90 -4.75 -3.15 -5.84
N PHE A 91 -5.35 -2.01 -5.49
CA PHE A 91 -5.04 -1.35 -4.23
C PHE A 91 -6.21 -0.50 -3.73
N VAL A 92 -6.20 -0.23 -2.43
CA VAL A 92 -7.21 0.58 -1.75
C VAL A 92 -6.55 1.41 -0.64
N GLY A 93 -7.19 2.52 -0.27
CA GLY A 93 -6.91 3.16 1.01
C GLY A 93 -7.51 2.35 2.16
N ALA A 94 -6.80 2.25 3.27
CA ALA A 94 -7.31 1.63 4.48
C ALA A 94 -8.22 2.58 5.27
N PRO A 95 -9.08 2.07 6.17
CA PRO A 95 -10.14 2.87 6.79
C PRO A 95 -9.65 4.10 7.57
N TRP A 96 -8.55 4.00 8.32
CA TRP A 96 -8.02 5.12 9.09
C TRP A 96 -7.55 6.26 8.17
N THR A 97 -6.69 5.97 7.20
CA THR A 97 -6.20 6.99 6.25
C THR A 97 -7.35 7.65 5.48
N LEU A 98 -8.34 6.89 5.01
CA LEU A 98 -9.50 7.45 4.30
C LEU A 98 -10.38 8.33 5.21
N ALA A 99 -10.63 7.89 6.44
CA ALA A 99 -11.33 8.71 7.43
C ALA A 99 -10.54 10.00 7.73
N ALA A 100 -9.22 9.91 7.79
CA ALA A 100 -8.36 11.05 8.03
C ALA A 100 -8.44 12.08 6.89
N TYR A 101 -8.48 11.67 5.63
CA TYR A 101 -8.78 12.61 4.54
C TYR A 101 -10.17 13.22 4.68
N ALA A 102 -11.20 12.40 4.92
CA ALA A 102 -12.59 12.87 5.04
C ALA A 102 -12.79 13.88 6.18
N VAL A 103 -12.06 13.69 7.29
CA VAL A 103 -12.12 14.57 8.46
C VAL A 103 -11.13 15.73 8.35
N GLU A 104 -9.89 15.55 7.91
CA GLU A 104 -8.99 16.69 7.75
C GLU A 104 -9.45 17.63 6.61
N GLY A 105 -10.16 17.09 5.63
CA GLY A 105 -10.63 17.79 4.43
C GLY A 105 -9.55 17.94 3.34
N LYS A 106 -8.32 17.51 3.64
CA LYS A 106 -7.12 17.64 2.80
C LYS A 106 -5.96 16.85 3.40
N SER A 107 -4.83 16.83 2.70
CA SER A 107 -3.56 16.37 3.28
C SER A 107 -3.21 17.14 4.57
N SER A 108 -2.80 16.40 5.61
CA SER A 108 -2.45 16.95 6.91
C SER A 108 -1.09 16.43 7.36
N LYS A 109 -0.36 17.23 8.15
CA LYS A 109 0.92 16.81 8.77
C LYS A 109 0.75 16.50 10.26
N SER A 110 -0.20 17.17 10.94
CA SER A 110 -0.46 16.99 12.36
C SER A 110 -1.61 16.04 12.66
N TYR A 111 -2.53 15.85 11.70
CA TYR A 111 -3.74 15.03 11.85
C TYR A 111 -4.59 15.44 13.08
N SER A 112 -4.49 16.72 13.45
CA SER A 112 -5.04 17.23 14.71
C SER A 112 -6.57 17.24 14.74
N ILE A 113 -7.24 17.30 13.58
CA ILE A 113 -8.70 17.31 13.50
C ILE A 113 -9.23 15.90 13.72
N ILE A 114 -8.71 14.90 12.99
CA ILE A 114 -9.15 13.51 13.19
C ILE A 114 -8.74 12.97 14.55
N LYS A 115 -7.52 13.26 15.03
CA LYS A 115 -7.11 12.87 16.39
C LYS A 115 -7.93 13.59 17.46
N GLY A 116 -8.21 14.89 17.26
CA GLY A 116 -9.14 15.62 18.11
C GLY A 116 -10.51 14.94 18.17
N MET A 117 -11.04 14.47 17.04
CA MET A 117 -12.28 13.69 16.98
C MET A 117 -12.15 12.33 17.69
N ALA A 118 -11.04 11.62 17.49
CA ALA A 118 -10.77 10.34 18.15
C ALA A 118 -10.82 10.47 19.68
N PHE A 119 -10.23 11.54 20.21
CA PHE A 119 -10.07 11.75 21.65
C PHE A 119 -11.27 12.44 22.32
N SER A 120 -12.08 13.18 21.56
CA SER A 120 -13.26 13.89 22.10
C SER A 120 -14.60 13.26 21.74
N LYS A 121 -14.69 12.55 20.61
CA LYS A 121 -15.91 11.95 20.07
C LYS A 121 -15.64 10.54 19.50
N PRO A 122 -15.05 9.60 20.26
CA PRO A 122 -14.62 8.30 19.75
C PRO A 122 -15.75 7.50 19.09
N ALA A 123 -16.95 7.51 19.67
CA ALA A 123 -18.11 6.80 19.09
C ALA A 123 -18.46 7.28 17.67
N MET A 124 -18.32 8.60 17.42
CA MET A 124 -18.57 9.19 16.11
C MET A 124 -17.52 8.73 15.10
N LEU A 125 -16.24 8.75 15.48
CA LEU A 125 -15.15 8.28 14.63
C LEU A 125 -15.26 6.78 14.35
N HIS A 126 -15.57 5.97 15.36
CA HIS A 126 -15.79 4.53 15.18
C HIS A 126 -16.90 4.21 14.18
N LYS A 127 -17.98 5.01 14.17
CA LYS A 127 -19.06 4.88 13.20
C LYS A 127 -18.59 5.17 11.77
N LEU A 128 -17.80 6.24 11.58
CA LEU A 128 -17.21 6.59 10.28
C LEU A 128 -16.27 5.48 9.80
N LEU A 129 -15.32 5.06 10.64
CA LEU A 129 -14.37 3.99 10.34
C LEU A 129 -15.07 2.68 9.98
N GLY A 130 -16.16 2.34 10.66
CA GLY A 130 -16.98 1.15 10.36
C GLY A 130 -17.60 1.21 8.96
N LYS A 131 -18.23 2.35 8.61
CA LYS A 131 -18.81 2.55 7.28
C LYS A 131 -17.76 2.49 6.17
N ILE A 132 -16.59 3.12 6.39
CA ILE A 132 -15.48 3.07 5.43
C ILE A 132 -14.93 1.64 5.30
N ALA A 133 -14.76 0.91 6.41
CA ALA A 133 -14.30 -0.48 6.35
C ALA A 133 -15.22 -1.38 5.52
N ASP A 134 -16.54 -1.26 5.69
CA ASP A 134 -17.51 -2.01 4.89
C ASP A 134 -17.45 -1.63 3.40
N ALA A 135 -17.37 -0.33 3.10
CA ALA A 135 -17.20 0.17 1.74
C ALA A 135 -15.92 -0.38 1.09
N ILE A 136 -14.79 -0.35 1.80
CA ILE A 136 -13.52 -0.83 1.28
C ILE A 136 -13.52 -2.35 1.09
N ALA A 137 -14.16 -3.13 1.96
CA ALA A 137 -14.31 -4.57 1.74
C ALA A 137 -15.09 -4.87 0.43
N VAL A 138 -16.16 -4.13 0.15
CA VAL A 138 -16.89 -4.23 -1.13
C VAL A 138 -15.97 -3.85 -2.30
N TYR A 139 -15.22 -2.76 -2.18
CA TYR A 139 -14.33 -2.30 -3.25
C TYR A 139 -13.20 -3.27 -3.55
N VAL A 140 -12.61 -3.86 -2.51
CA VAL A 140 -11.55 -4.88 -2.65
C VAL A 140 -12.08 -6.08 -3.42
N ARG A 141 -13.24 -6.64 -3.04
CA ARG A 141 -13.86 -7.76 -3.75
C ARG A 141 -14.15 -7.43 -5.21
N TYR A 142 -14.67 -6.23 -5.47
CA TYR A 142 -14.91 -5.74 -6.82
C TYR A 142 -13.63 -5.66 -7.68
N GLN A 143 -12.50 -5.25 -7.10
CA GLN A 143 -11.22 -5.28 -7.80
C GLN A 143 -10.75 -6.72 -8.09
N ILE A 144 -10.90 -7.64 -7.14
CA ILE A 144 -10.54 -9.06 -7.31
C ILE A 144 -11.36 -9.68 -8.46
N GLU A 145 -12.68 -9.51 -8.42
CA GLU A 145 -13.62 -9.95 -9.47
C GLU A 145 -13.35 -9.29 -10.84
N SER A 146 -12.67 -8.14 -10.83
CA SER A 146 -12.28 -7.42 -12.03
C SER A 146 -10.91 -7.82 -12.57
N GLY A 147 -10.16 -8.63 -11.82
CA GLY A 147 -8.89 -9.18 -12.25
C GLY A 147 -7.71 -8.88 -11.33
N ALA A 148 -7.84 -8.19 -10.20
CA ALA A 148 -6.73 -8.10 -9.25
C ALA A 148 -6.40 -9.49 -8.66
N GLN A 149 -5.12 -9.89 -8.67
CA GLN A 149 -4.66 -11.16 -8.03
C GLN A 149 -4.17 -10.94 -6.62
N VAL A 150 -3.75 -9.71 -6.31
CA VAL A 150 -3.21 -9.29 -5.02
C VAL A 150 -3.76 -7.89 -4.76
N ILE A 151 -4.04 -7.57 -3.50
CA ILE A 151 -4.57 -6.26 -3.12
C ILE A 151 -3.66 -5.64 -2.07
N GLN A 152 -3.20 -4.42 -2.32
CA GLN A 152 -2.46 -3.63 -1.33
C GLN A 152 -3.37 -2.61 -0.64
N LEU A 153 -3.44 -2.69 0.70
CA LEU A 153 -4.10 -1.73 1.56
C LEU A 153 -3.06 -0.69 2.01
N PHE A 154 -3.27 0.56 1.62
CA PHE A 154 -2.46 1.69 2.04
C PHE A 154 -3.10 2.36 3.25
N ASP A 155 -2.53 2.14 4.44
CA ASP A 155 -2.85 2.93 5.64
C ASP A 155 -1.71 3.89 5.98
N SER A 156 -1.33 4.68 4.98
CA SER A 156 -0.13 5.52 4.99
C SER A 156 -0.03 6.48 6.18
N TRP A 157 -1.15 6.84 6.81
CA TRP A 157 -1.18 7.76 7.95
C TRP A 157 -1.35 7.07 9.30
N ALA A 158 -1.48 5.73 9.34
CA ALA A 158 -1.59 4.99 10.59
C ALA A 158 -0.28 4.97 11.40
N GLY A 159 0.88 5.16 10.78
CA GLY A 159 2.17 5.27 11.48
C GLY A 159 2.30 6.53 12.34
N GLN A 160 1.34 7.43 12.26
CA GLN A 160 1.26 8.64 13.09
C GLN A 160 0.47 8.40 14.37
N LEU A 161 -0.16 7.24 14.54
CA LEU A 161 -0.87 6.87 15.76
C LEU A 161 0.10 6.37 16.83
N SER A 162 -0.23 6.60 18.10
CA SER A 162 0.40 5.83 19.18
C SER A 162 -0.01 4.35 19.02
N PRO A 163 0.75 3.41 19.60
CA PRO A 163 0.38 2.00 19.50
C PRO A 163 -1.02 1.68 20.09
N GLN A 164 -1.42 2.37 21.17
CA GLN A 164 -2.75 2.21 21.77
C GLN A 164 -3.86 2.78 20.86
N ASP A 165 -3.61 3.92 20.23
CA ASP A 165 -4.56 4.53 19.30
C ASP A 165 -4.68 3.69 18.02
N TYR A 166 -3.59 3.09 17.54
CA TYR A 166 -3.62 2.18 16.40
C TYR A 166 -4.49 0.96 16.66
N GLU A 167 -4.33 0.34 17.84
CA GLU A 167 -5.16 -0.79 18.29
C GLU A 167 -6.65 -0.43 18.39
N THR A 168 -6.96 0.85 18.61
CA THR A 168 -8.34 1.33 18.78
C THR A 168 -8.97 1.77 17.46
N PHE A 169 -8.25 2.55 16.65
CA PHE A 169 -8.84 3.30 15.54
C PHE A 169 -8.40 2.83 14.14
N ALA A 170 -7.39 1.97 14.03
CA ALA A 170 -6.93 1.47 12.72
C ALA A 170 -7.04 -0.06 12.63
N LEU A 171 -6.38 -0.78 13.53
CA LEU A 171 -6.29 -2.25 13.49
C LEU A 171 -7.65 -2.96 13.41
N PRO A 172 -8.68 -2.61 14.21
CA PRO A 172 -9.96 -3.33 14.16
C PRO A 172 -10.66 -3.20 12.81
N TYR A 173 -10.42 -2.08 12.12
CA TYR A 173 -11.03 -1.79 10.83
C TYR A 173 -10.26 -2.41 9.67
N GLN A 174 -8.94 -2.52 9.79
CA GLN A 174 -8.13 -3.35 8.89
C GLN A 174 -8.56 -4.83 8.99
N GLN A 175 -8.68 -5.36 10.21
CA GLN A 175 -9.19 -6.71 10.46
C GLN A 175 -10.59 -6.93 9.89
N ARG A 176 -11.48 -5.94 10.03
CA ARG A 176 -12.83 -5.99 9.46
C ARG A 176 -12.80 -6.10 7.94
N VAL A 177 -11.98 -5.31 7.25
CA VAL A 177 -11.79 -5.39 5.79
C VAL A 177 -11.26 -6.77 5.39
N VAL A 178 -10.17 -7.19 6.02
CA VAL A 178 -9.53 -8.49 5.72
C VAL A 178 -10.50 -9.64 5.90
N ARG A 179 -11.22 -9.70 7.03
CA ARG A 179 -12.20 -10.75 7.33
C ARG A 179 -13.28 -10.84 6.26
N GLN A 180 -13.93 -9.72 5.94
CA GLN A 180 -15.01 -9.69 4.93
C GLN A 180 -14.52 -10.08 3.53
N VAL A 181 -13.28 -9.73 3.18
CA VAL A 181 -12.70 -10.12 1.89
C VAL A 181 -12.39 -11.61 1.86
N LYS A 182 -11.74 -12.14 2.91
CA LYS A 182 -11.36 -13.55 3.00
C LYS A 182 -12.55 -14.50 3.13
N GLU A 183 -13.71 -14.03 3.61
CA GLU A 183 -14.97 -14.79 3.61
C GLU A 183 -15.39 -15.22 2.19
N THR A 184 -15.08 -14.44 1.15
CA THR A 184 -15.45 -14.77 -0.24
C THR A 184 -14.25 -15.00 -1.17
N HIS A 185 -13.06 -14.51 -0.80
CA HIS A 185 -11.82 -14.63 -1.58
C HIS A 185 -10.65 -15.06 -0.66
N PRO A 186 -10.71 -16.27 -0.06
CA PRO A 186 -9.75 -16.71 0.95
C PRO A 186 -8.30 -16.75 0.44
N ASP A 187 -8.12 -17.09 -0.84
CA ASP A 187 -6.79 -17.31 -1.43
C ASP A 187 -6.15 -16.03 -2.00
N THR A 188 -6.88 -14.92 -2.09
CA THR A 188 -6.32 -13.67 -2.62
C THR A 188 -5.38 -13.03 -1.60
N PRO A 189 -4.09 -12.83 -1.91
CA PRO A 189 -3.15 -12.21 -0.98
C PRO A 189 -3.47 -10.74 -0.73
N LEU A 190 -3.45 -10.35 0.54
CA LEU A 190 -3.60 -8.97 0.99
C LEU A 190 -2.26 -8.47 1.56
N ILE A 191 -1.86 -7.27 1.12
CA ILE A 191 -0.67 -6.57 1.61
C ILE A 191 -1.10 -5.39 2.45
N LEU A 192 -0.56 -5.20 3.65
CA LEU A 192 -0.73 -3.96 4.42
C LEU A 192 0.53 -3.10 4.34
N TYR A 193 0.38 -1.85 3.92
CA TYR A 193 1.43 -0.84 3.97
C TYR A 193 1.07 0.27 4.95
N ILE A 194 2.00 0.60 5.84
CA ILE A 194 1.95 1.77 6.72
C ILE A 194 3.29 2.48 6.60
N SER A 195 3.28 3.79 6.33
CA SER A 195 4.50 4.60 6.35
C SER A 195 4.81 5.05 7.77
N GLY A 196 6.09 5.01 8.18
CA GLY A 196 6.49 5.30 9.56
C GLY A 196 5.98 4.23 10.54
N SER A 197 6.02 2.97 10.11
CA SER A 197 5.40 1.83 10.79
C SER A 197 6.19 1.30 11.99
N ALA A 198 7.42 1.79 12.23
CA ALA A 198 8.33 1.24 13.23
C ALA A 198 7.71 1.07 14.63
N GLY A 199 6.82 1.97 15.06
CA GLY A 199 6.13 1.89 16.36
C GLY A 199 4.96 0.90 16.44
N VAL A 200 4.44 0.45 15.29
CA VAL A 200 3.24 -0.41 15.19
C VAL A 200 3.50 -1.71 14.42
N LEU A 201 4.76 -2.00 14.06
CA LEU A 201 5.12 -3.09 13.15
C LEU A 201 4.57 -4.47 13.56
N GLU A 202 4.75 -4.87 14.82
CA GLU A 202 4.23 -6.16 15.32
C GLU A 202 2.70 -6.23 15.24
N ARG A 203 2.04 -5.09 15.45
CA ARG A 203 0.58 -4.98 15.43
C ARG A 203 0.03 -5.08 14.02
N MET A 204 0.79 -4.67 13.00
CA MET A 204 0.41 -4.87 11.60
C MET A 204 0.19 -6.35 11.29
N ALA A 205 0.96 -7.25 11.90
CA ALA A 205 0.81 -8.70 11.70
C ALA A 205 -0.53 -9.23 12.24
N LEU A 206 -1.16 -8.52 13.18
CA LEU A 206 -2.46 -8.87 13.77
C LEU A 206 -3.64 -8.45 12.88
N SER A 207 -3.40 -7.70 11.79
CA SER A 207 -4.47 -7.25 10.88
C SER A 207 -5.11 -8.40 10.08
N GLY A 208 -4.45 -9.56 10.02
CA GLY A 208 -4.87 -10.72 9.24
C GLY A 208 -4.42 -10.71 7.78
N VAL A 209 -3.63 -9.70 7.36
CA VAL A 209 -3.03 -9.67 6.03
C VAL A 209 -1.97 -10.76 5.84
N ASP A 210 -1.73 -11.13 4.59
CA ASP A 210 -0.77 -12.18 4.22
C ASP A 210 0.68 -11.66 4.16
N ILE A 211 0.84 -10.35 3.90
CA ILE A 211 2.13 -9.70 3.67
C ILE A 211 2.13 -8.32 4.35
N VAL A 212 3.21 -8.00 5.06
CA VAL A 212 3.47 -6.65 5.59
C VAL A 212 4.47 -5.94 4.68
N SER A 213 4.10 -4.80 4.10
CA SER A 213 5.01 -3.94 3.35
C SER A 213 5.69 -2.97 4.32
N VAL A 214 7.00 -3.14 4.48
CA VAL A 214 7.83 -2.41 5.45
C VAL A 214 8.39 -1.15 4.78
N ASP A 215 8.41 -0.02 5.48
CA ASP A 215 9.08 1.19 5.01
C ASP A 215 10.59 1.16 5.30
N TRP A 216 11.36 2.05 4.69
CA TRP A 216 12.83 2.00 4.70
C TRP A 216 13.48 2.39 6.03
N THR A 217 12.71 2.89 6.99
CA THR A 217 13.25 3.32 8.30
C THR A 217 13.50 2.15 9.25
N VAL A 218 13.03 0.96 8.89
CA VAL A 218 13.21 -0.27 9.66
C VAL A 218 14.18 -1.18 8.91
N ASP A 219 15.20 -1.70 9.58
CA ASP A 219 16.05 -2.75 9.02
C ASP A 219 15.22 -4.01 8.71
N LEU A 220 15.41 -4.64 7.55
CA LEU A 220 14.51 -5.70 7.11
C LEU A 220 14.70 -7.00 7.91
N ALA A 221 15.90 -7.27 8.41
CA ALA A 221 16.16 -8.41 9.28
C ALA A 221 15.50 -8.20 10.66
N GLU A 222 15.52 -6.97 11.17
CA GLU A 222 14.80 -6.60 12.39
C GLU A 222 13.28 -6.69 12.19
N ALA A 223 12.75 -6.20 11.07
CA ALA A 223 11.34 -6.32 10.76
C ALA A 223 10.87 -7.78 10.74
N ARG A 224 11.66 -8.66 10.13
CA ARG A 224 11.41 -10.10 10.13
C ARG A 224 11.41 -10.72 11.53
N ARG A 225 12.34 -10.31 12.39
CA ARG A 225 12.41 -10.78 13.78
C ARG A 225 11.15 -10.39 14.56
N ARG A 226 10.72 -9.14 14.40
CA ARG A 226 9.55 -8.55 15.08
C ARG A 226 8.22 -9.10 14.58
N LEU A 227 8.07 -9.30 13.27
CA LEU A 227 6.84 -9.82 12.64
C LEU A 227 6.67 -11.35 12.82
N GLY A 228 7.75 -12.05 13.17
CA GLY A 228 7.75 -13.50 13.35
C GLY A 228 7.97 -14.29 12.05
N PRO A 229 8.19 -15.62 12.17
CA PRO A 229 8.72 -16.43 11.07
C PRO A 229 7.76 -16.66 9.90
N ASN A 230 6.45 -16.56 10.14
CA ASN A 230 5.42 -16.88 9.16
C ASN A 230 4.99 -15.69 8.30
N MET A 231 5.24 -14.46 8.76
CA MET A 231 4.81 -13.26 8.05
C MET A 231 5.70 -13.00 6.83
N LYS A 232 5.07 -12.87 5.66
CA LYS A 232 5.75 -12.46 4.43
C LYS A 232 5.97 -10.94 4.45
N VAL A 233 7.01 -10.46 3.78
CA VAL A 233 7.32 -9.02 3.74
C VAL A 233 7.45 -8.52 2.31
N GLN A 234 7.11 -7.24 2.13
CA GLN A 234 7.40 -6.49 0.91
C GLN A 234 8.30 -5.28 1.25
N GLY A 235 9.19 -4.90 0.34
CA GLY A 235 10.08 -3.75 0.51
C GLY A 235 11.56 -4.14 0.68
N ASN A 236 12.40 -3.30 1.29
CA ASN A 236 12.04 -1.98 1.79
C ASN A 236 13.12 -0.92 1.53
N MET A 237 13.83 -1.04 0.42
CA MET A 237 14.92 -0.13 0.06
C MET A 237 14.45 1.33 0.04
N ASP A 238 15.24 2.24 0.62
CA ASP A 238 14.98 3.68 0.59
C ASP A 238 14.85 4.17 -0.86
N PRO A 239 13.73 4.82 -1.27
CA PRO A 239 13.60 5.38 -2.61
C PRO A 239 14.72 6.37 -2.97
N VAL A 240 15.24 7.11 -1.99
CA VAL A 240 16.31 8.10 -2.19
C VAL A 240 17.65 7.43 -2.53
N ALA A 241 17.82 6.14 -2.20
CA ALA A 241 19.01 5.39 -2.59
C ALA A 241 19.19 5.32 -4.12
N LEU A 242 18.11 5.48 -4.90
CA LEU A 242 18.16 5.54 -6.36
C LEU A 242 18.81 6.82 -6.93
N PHE A 243 19.17 7.79 -6.08
CA PHE A 243 20.00 8.94 -6.48
C PHE A 243 21.51 8.67 -6.32
N GLY A 244 21.89 7.53 -5.73
CA GLY A 244 23.27 7.12 -5.56
C GLY A 244 23.92 6.63 -6.86
N SER A 245 25.20 6.24 -6.76
CA SER A 245 25.87 5.52 -7.84
C SER A 245 25.23 4.14 -8.06
N GLN A 246 25.33 3.60 -9.27
CA GLN A 246 24.88 2.23 -9.55
C GLN A 246 25.55 1.19 -8.64
N GLU A 247 26.82 1.40 -8.26
CA GLU A 247 27.48 0.54 -7.28
C GLU A 247 26.77 0.57 -5.91
N PHE A 248 26.41 1.75 -5.41
CA PHE A 248 25.67 1.90 -4.17
C PHE A 248 24.29 1.23 -4.26
N ILE A 249 23.56 1.47 -5.35
CA ILE A 249 22.24 0.86 -5.62
C ILE A 249 22.36 -0.66 -5.59
N ARG A 250 23.32 -1.23 -6.32
CA ARG A 250 23.57 -2.68 -6.36
C ARG A 250 23.82 -3.23 -4.97
N ASN A 251 24.76 -2.62 -4.23
CA ASN A 251 25.12 -3.09 -2.90
C ASN A 251 23.93 -3.03 -1.95
N ARG A 252 23.11 -1.97 -2.03
CA ARG A 252 21.90 -1.82 -1.21
C ARG A 252 20.82 -2.85 -1.55
N ILE A 253 20.60 -3.15 -2.83
CA ILE A 253 19.67 -4.21 -3.28
C ILE A 253 20.10 -5.56 -2.69
N LEU A 254 21.36 -5.94 -2.88
CA LEU A 254 21.88 -7.23 -2.41
C LEU A 254 21.83 -7.35 -0.89
N ASP A 255 22.14 -6.27 -0.17
CA ASP A 255 22.04 -6.22 1.29
C ASP A 255 20.59 -6.38 1.77
N ASN A 256 19.63 -5.64 1.20
CA ASN A 256 18.22 -5.78 1.52
C ASN A 256 17.70 -7.21 1.29
N ILE A 257 18.04 -7.83 0.17
CA ILE A 257 17.61 -9.21 -0.15
C ILE A 257 18.24 -10.20 0.85
N ARG A 258 19.52 -10.02 1.23
CA ARG A 258 20.15 -10.85 2.28
C ARG A 258 19.43 -10.70 3.62
N GLN A 259 19.12 -9.48 4.04
CA GLN A 259 18.42 -9.20 5.30
C GLN A 259 17.01 -9.83 5.33
N ALA A 260 16.30 -9.83 4.19
CA ALA A 260 14.99 -10.46 4.08
C ALA A 260 15.04 -11.98 4.30
N GLY A 261 16.15 -12.59 3.87
CA GLY A 261 16.40 -14.04 3.89
C GLY A 261 15.57 -14.81 2.87
N ASN A 262 15.82 -16.12 2.77
CA ASN A 262 15.14 -17.00 1.82
C ASN A 262 13.75 -17.47 2.34
N ARG A 263 12.90 -16.52 2.71
CA ARG A 263 11.50 -16.75 3.12
C ARG A 263 10.64 -15.65 2.53
N GLY A 264 9.37 -15.92 2.23
CA GLY A 264 8.50 -15.07 1.39
C GLY A 264 8.77 -13.56 1.48
N HIS A 265 9.41 -13.02 0.45
CA HIS A 265 9.85 -11.63 0.29
C HIS A 265 9.50 -11.15 -1.11
N ILE A 266 8.82 -10.02 -1.20
CA ILE A 266 8.64 -9.27 -2.45
C ILE A 266 9.57 -8.06 -2.38
N PHE A 267 10.70 -8.12 -3.07
CA PHE A 267 11.64 -7.00 -3.09
C PHE A 267 10.96 -5.77 -3.72
N ASN A 268 11.04 -4.63 -3.02
CA ASN A 268 10.49 -3.36 -3.47
C ASN A 268 11.19 -2.21 -2.73
N LEU A 269 10.88 -0.98 -3.10
CA LEU A 269 11.20 0.19 -2.31
C LEU A 269 10.30 0.27 -1.06
N GLY A 270 10.73 1.02 -0.04
CA GLY A 270 9.95 1.31 1.16
C GLY A 270 8.86 2.39 0.96
N HIS A 271 8.85 3.04 -0.20
CA HIS A 271 7.82 3.99 -0.67
C HIS A 271 7.91 4.12 -2.21
N GLY A 272 7.03 4.91 -2.83
CA GLY A 272 7.09 5.19 -4.27
C GLY A 272 8.37 5.92 -4.72
N VAL A 273 8.73 5.70 -5.99
CA VAL A 273 9.82 6.41 -6.69
C VAL A 273 9.55 7.92 -6.70
N LEU A 274 10.58 8.73 -6.44
CA LEU A 274 10.46 10.18 -6.46
C LEU A 274 10.45 10.72 -7.90
N PRO A 275 9.69 11.80 -8.21
CA PRO A 275 9.61 12.34 -9.56
C PRO A 275 10.96 12.67 -10.21
N GLU A 276 11.95 13.08 -9.42
CA GLU A 276 13.28 13.48 -9.87
C GLU A 276 14.29 12.33 -9.95
N THR A 277 13.87 11.09 -9.69
CA THR A 277 14.76 9.92 -9.71
C THR A 277 15.30 9.68 -11.13
N PRO A 278 16.62 9.53 -11.33
CA PRO A 278 17.16 9.23 -12.66
C PRO A 278 16.61 7.93 -13.24
N GLU A 279 16.04 7.97 -14.44
CA GLU A 279 15.41 6.80 -15.07
C GLU A 279 16.40 5.63 -15.26
N ASP A 280 17.66 5.94 -15.60
CA ASP A 280 18.72 4.93 -15.73
C ASP A 280 18.99 4.18 -14.41
N ASN A 281 18.83 4.86 -13.26
CA ASN A 281 18.96 4.21 -11.96
C ASN A 281 17.73 3.36 -11.61
N VAL A 282 16.54 3.72 -12.09
CA VAL A 282 15.34 2.87 -12.00
C VAL A 282 15.51 1.62 -12.87
N ARG A 283 16.04 1.78 -14.09
CA ARG A 283 16.36 0.65 -14.98
C ARG A 283 17.37 -0.30 -14.33
N PHE A 284 18.46 0.26 -13.82
CA PHE A 284 19.51 -0.48 -13.14
C PHE A 284 18.99 -1.22 -11.89
N PHE A 285 18.05 -0.62 -11.14
CA PHE A 285 17.39 -1.26 -10.01
C PHE A 285 16.66 -2.55 -10.44
N PHE A 286 15.87 -2.51 -11.50
CA PHE A 286 15.15 -3.68 -12.01
C PHE A 286 16.09 -4.76 -12.56
N GLU A 287 17.09 -4.37 -13.36
CA GLU A 287 18.06 -5.30 -13.92
C GLU A 287 18.85 -6.02 -12.81
N THR A 288 19.29 -5.27 -11.80
CA THR A 288 20.02 -5.83 -10.65
C THR A 288 19.13 -6.75 -9.81
N ALA A 289 17.90 -6.33 -9.51
CA ALA A 289 16.98 -7.14 -8.70
C ALA A 289 16.68 -8.50 -9.36
N LYS A 290 16.47 -8.52 -10.69
CA LYS A 290 16.23 -9.75 -11.46
C LYS A 290 17.44 -10.70 -11.51
N GLN A 291 18.65 -10.17 -11.29
CA GLN A 291 19.90 -10.94 -11.28
C GLN A 291 20.41 -11.22 -9.86
N ALA A 292 19.67 -10.81 -8.82
CA ALA A 292 20.14 -10.84 -7.44
C ALA A 292 20.59 -12.24 -6.99
N ASP A 293 19.86 -13.30 -7.35
CA ASP A 293 20.22 -14.68 -7.01
C ASP A 293 21.60 -15.09 -7.53
N GLN A 294 21.96 -14.64 -8.73
CA GLN A 294 23.26 -14.95 -9.34
C GLN A 294 24.37 -14.13 -8.67
N LEU A 295 24.11 -12.85 -8.43
CA LEU A 295 25.06 -11.93 -7.81
C LEU A 295 25.37 -12.31 -6.34
N LEU A 296 24.37 -12.76 -5.59
CA LEU A 296 24.54 -13.24 -4.22
C LEU A 296 25.43 -14.48 -4.16
N LYS A 297 25.18 -15.46 -5.04
CA LYS A 297 26.00 -16.69 -5.13
C LYS A 297 27.46 -16.40 -5.52
N GLN A 298 27.70 -15.45 -6.41
CA GLN A 298 29.06 -15.03 -6.79
C GLN A 298 29.79 -14.39 -5.61
N SER A 299 29.11 -13.51 -4.87
CA SER A 299 29.66 -12.86 -3.68
C SER A 299 30.02 -13.86 -2.58
N GLU A 300 29.20 -14.88 -2.35
CA GLU A 300 29.46 -15.94 -1.37
C GLU A 300 30.66 -16.81 -1.76
N ARG A 301 30.80 -17.13 -3.06
CA ARG A 301 31.96 -17.88 -3.58
C ARG A 301 33.27 -17.12 -3.43
N LEU A 302 33.26 -15.80 -3.67
CA LEU A 302 34.45 -14.95 -3.52
C LEU A 302 34.90 -14.84 -2.06
N LEU A 303 33.97 -14.88 -1.11
CA LEU A 303 34.26 -14.87 0.33
C LEU A 303 34.71 -16.25 0.86
N ALA A 304 34.41 -17.34 0.14
CA ALA A 304 34.72 -18.70 0.55
C ALA A 304 36.08 -19.21 0.04
N VAL A 305 36.84 -18.41 -0.72
CA VAL A 305 38.20 -18.76 -1.13
C VAL A 305 39.15 -18.54 0.06
N PRO A 306 39.83 -19.57 0.59
CA PRO A 306 40.83 -19.38 1.64
C PRO A 306 41.97 -18.52 1.11
N ALA A 307 42.45 -17.59 1.94
CA ALA A 307 43.67 -16.82 1.68
C ALA A 307 44.91 -17.71 1.56
#